data_AF-A0A4Q3J229-F1
#
_entry.id   AF-A0A4Q3J229-F1
#
_cell.length_a   1.000
_cell.length_b   1.000
_cell.length_c   1.000
_cell.angle_alpha   90.00
_cell.angle_beta   90.00
_cell.angle_gamma   90.00
#
_symmetry.space_group_name_H-M   'P 1'
#
loop_
_entity.id
_entity.type
_entity.pdbx_description
1 polymer ?
#
loop_
_entity_poly.entity_id
_entity_poly.type
_entity_poly.pdbx_seq_one_letter_code
_entity_poly.pdbx_strand_id
1 'polypeptide(L)'
;MPEVIFNGPEGRLEGRYQQGKDPNAPIAIVLHPHPEFGGTMNNQIVYHLFYMFAQRGFSVLRFNSRGVGRSQGVFDHGIGELSDAAAALDWLQTLNRESRGCWIAGFSFGAWIGMQLLMRRPEVEGFISVSPPENLYDFSFLAPCPSSGLIIHGDKDRV
;
A
#
# COMPACT_ATOMS: atom_id res chain seq x y z
N MET A 1 -6.68 8.89 -15.30
CA MET A 1 -5.90 8.81 -14.04
C MET A 1 -4.49 9.25 -14.34
N PRO A 2 -3.96 10.28 -13.67
CA PRO A 2 -2.60 10.71 -13.91
C PRO A 2 -1.62 9.61 -13.48
N GLU A 3 -0.73 9.27 -14.40
CA GLU A 3 0.55 8.64 -14.06
C GLU A 3 1.36 9.64 -13.24
N VAL A 4 1.96 9.15 -12.15
CA VAL A 4 2.80 9.95 -11.28
C VAL A 4 4.14 9.26 -11.07
N ILE A 5 5.18 10.06 -10.94
CA ILE A 5 6.51 9.61 -10.54
C ILE A 5 6.93 10.47 -9.36
N PHE A 6 7.38 9.82 -8.29
CA PHE A 6 7.83 10.48 -7.07
C PHE A 6 9.14 9.86 -6.58
N ASN A 7 9.84 10.56 -5.68
CA ASN A 7 11.11 10.09 -5.16
C ASN A 7 10.87 9.08 -4.02
N GLY A 8 11.45 7.90 -4.14
CA GLY A 8 11.66 6.95 -3.07
C GLY A 8 13.13 6.92 -2.62
N PRO A 9 13.47 6.08 -1.63
CA PRO A 9 14.83 5.98 -1.07
C PRO A 9 15.91 5.58 -2.09
N GLU A 10 15.58 4.68 -3.03
CA GLU A 10 16.49 4.15 -4.06
C GLU A 10 16.23 4.74 -5.46
N GLY A 11 15.64 5.93 -5.51
CA GLY A 11 15.31 6.64 -6.74
C GLY A 11 13.81 6.71 -7.00
N ARG A 12 13.44 6.89 -8.28
CA ARG A 12 12.05 7.17 -8.66
C ARG A 12 11.14 5.96 -8.45
N LEU A 13 9.95 6.20 -7.91
CA LEU A 13 8.86 5.25 -7.80
C LEU A 13 7.73 5.63 -8.76
N GLU A 14 7.20 4.64 -9.48
CA GLU A 14 6.08 4.78 -10.41
C GLU A 14 4.75 4.58 -9.68
N GLY A 15 3.78 5.48 -9.87
CA GLY A 15 2.45 5.34 -9.31
C GLY A 15 1.29 5.74 -10.22
N ARG A 16 0.08 5.48 -9.72
CA ARG A 16 -1.19 6.00 -10.22
C ARG A 16 -1.93 6.62 -9.06
N TYR A 17 -2.22 7.91 -9.18
CA TYR A 17 -2.88 8.70 -8.16
C TYR A 17 -4.25 9.15 -8.65
N GLN A 18 -5.24 9.10 -7.78
CA GLN A 18 -6.54 9.71 -7.99
C GLN A 18 -6.92 10.53 -6.77
N GLN A 19 -7.06 11.85 -6.98
CA GLN A 19 -7.50 12.77 -5.93
C GLN A 19 -8.98 12.57 -5.62
N GLY A 20 -9.33 12.61 -4.34
CA GLY A 20 -10.70 12.70 -3.86
C GLY A 20 -11.35 14.03 -4.26
N LYS A 21 -12.68 14.07 -4.28
CA LYS A 21 -13.41 15.30 -4.67
C LYS A 21 -13.45 16.35 -3.55
N ASP A 22 -13.33 15.90 -2.30
CA ASP A 22 -13.30 16.76 -1.12
C ASP A 22 -11.83 17.04 -0.75
N PRO A 23 -11.43 18.30 -0.52
CA PRO A 23 -10.09 18.63 0.01
C PRO A 23 -9.74 17.90 1.32
N ASN A 24 -10.73 17.56 2.15
CA ASN A 24 -10.56 16.80 3.39
C ASN A 24 -10.69 15.28 3.22
N ALA A 25 -10.79 14.79 1.97
CA ALA A 25 -10.96 13.38 1.70
C ALA A 25 -9.88 12.54 2.41
N PRO A 26 -10.26 11.41 3.04
CA PRO A 26 -9.28 10.50 3.60
C PRO A 26 -8.37 9.96 2.49
N ILE A 27 -7.15 9.61 2.86
CA ILE A 27 -6.16 9.08 1.92
C ILE A 27 -6.04 7.56 2.04
N ALA A 28 -5.70 6.90 0.95
CA ALA A 28 -5.41 5.47 0.95
C ALA A 28 -4.21 5.15 0.07
N ILE A 29 -3.34 4.26 0.54
CA ILE A 29 -2.32 3.61 -0.30
C ILE A 29 -2.69 2.14 -0.53
N VAL A 30 -2.42 1.65 -1.74
CA VAL A 30 -2.66 0.25 -2.11
C VAL A 30 -1.35 -0.42 -2.55
N LEU A 31 -0.98 -1.48 -1.84
CA LEU A 31 0.29 -2.19 -1.95
C LEU A 31 0.11 -3.52 -2.70
N HIS A 32 1.03 -3.80 -3.62
CA HIS A 32 0.92 -4.92 -4.53
C HIS A 32 1.57 -6.21 -3.99
N PRO A 33 1.27 -7.39 -4.56
CA PRO A 33 1.85 -8.66 -4.12
C PRO A 33 3.32 -8.77 -4.53
N HIS A 34 3.97 -9.88 -4.19
CA HIS A 34 5.42 -10.01 -4.25
C HIS A 34 6.02 -9.62 -5.62
N PRO A 35 7.03 -8.73 -5.68
CA PRO A 35 7.68 -8.30 -6.93
C PRO A 35 8.15 -9.46 -7.81
N GLU A 36 8.86 -10.44 -7.21
CA GLU A 36 9.46 -11.56 -7.94
C GLU A 36 8.42 -12.59 -8.44
N PHE A 37 7.19 -12.58 -7.90
CA PHE A 37 6.09 -13.44 -8.37
C PHE A 37 5.15 -12.70 -9.32
N GLY A 38 5.66 -11.70 -10.05
CA GLY A 38 4.91 -10.92 -11.04
C GLY A 38 3.96 -9.89 -10.43
N GLY A 39 4.12 -9.57 -9.14
CA GLY A 39 3.33 -8.57 -8.47
C GLY A 39 3.63 -7.15 -8.96
N THR A 40 2.58 -6.42 -9.33
CA THR A 40 2.67 -5.02 -9.77
C THR A 40 1.47 -4.24 -9.28
N MET A 41 1.53 -2.91 -9.29
CA MET A 41 0.38 -2.05 -8.99
C MET A 41 -0.83 -2.33 -9.90
N ASN A 42 -0.63 -2.98 -11.05
CA ASN A 42 -1.67 -3.33 -12.03
C ASN A 42 -2.25 -4.73 -11.85
N ASN A 43 -1.84 -5.48 -10.83
CA ASN A 43 -2.55 -6.69 -10.42
C ASN A 43 -4.06 -6.40 -10.24
N GLN A 44 -4.92 -7.32 -10.66
CA GLN A 44 -6.37 -7.09 -10.68
C GLN A 44 -6.95 -6.83 -9.29
N ILE A 45 -6.48 -7.53 -8.25
CA ILE A 45 -6.93 -7.30 -6.87
C ILE A 45 -6.52 -5.90 -6.40
N VAL A 46 -5.28 -5.50 -6.68
CA VAL A 46 -4.76 -4.16 -6.37
C VAL A 46 -5.55 -3.07 -7.11
N TYR A 47 -5.85 -3.30 -8.39
CA TYR A 47 -6.68 -2.41 -9.20
C TYR A 47 -8.09 -2.26 -8.60
N HIS A 48 -8.73 -3.36 -8.21
CA HIS A 48 -10.06 -3.31 -7.60
C HIS A 48 -10.06 -2.62 -6.23
N LEU A 49 -9.06 -2.88 -5.38
CA LEU A 49 -8.89 -2.16 -4.10
C LEU A 49 -8.74 -0.66 -4.32
N PHE A 50 -7.92 -0.25 -5.28
CA PHE A 50 -7.74 1.16 -5.64
C PHE A 50 -9.07 1.83 -6.03
N TYR A 51 -9.83 1.22 -6.93
CA TYR A 51 -11.11 1.77 -7.35
C TYR A 51 -12.18 1.73 -6.26
N MET A 52 -12.14 0.73 -5.38
CA MET A 52 -13.04 0.64 -4.24
C MET A 52 -12.88 1.85 -3.31
N PHE A 53 -11.64 2.29 -3.01
CA PHE A 53 -11.37 3.51 -2.26
C PHE A 53 -11.76 4.77 -3.04
N ALA A 54 -11.38 4.85 -4.31
CA ALA A 54 -11.71 6.00 -5.17
C ALA A 54 -13.23 6.26 -5.24
N GLN A 55 -14.03 5.20 -5.38
CA GLN A 55 -15.50 5.28 -5.43
C GLN A 55 -16.10 5.70 -4.07
N ARG A 56 -15.40 5.48 -2.97
CA ARG A 56 -15.78 5.93 -1.62
C ARG A 56 -15.28 7.35 -1.29
N GLY A 57 -14.69 8.04 -2.27
CA GLY A 57 -14.29 9.43 -2.13
C GLY A 57 -12.88 9.67 -1.60
N PHE A 58 -12.07 8.61 -1.44
CA PHE A 58 -10.69 8.74 -0.97
C PHE A 58 -9.78 9.36 -2.03
N SER A 59 -8.75 10.09 -1.57
CA SER A 59 -7.54 10.34 -2.35
C SER A 59 -6.65 9.10 -2.30
N VAL A 60 -6.55 8.36 -3.40
CA VAL A 60 -5.93 7.03 -3.40
C VAL A 60 -4.71 6.96 -4.31
N LEU A 61 -3.65 6.28 -3.82
CA LEU A 61 -2.43 5.97 -4.54
C LEU A 61 -2.23 4.46 -4.60
N ARG A 62 -1.87 3.95 -5.76
CA ARG A 62 -1.19 2.66 -5.91
C ARG A 62 0.13 2.90 -6.62
N PHE A 63 1.18 2.19 -6.24
CA PHE A 63 2.51 2.39 -6.80
C PHE A 63 3.25 1.06 -6.94
N ASN A 64 4.24 1.02 -7.81
CA ASN A 64 5.19 -0.09 -7.94
C ASN A 64 6.33 0.13 -6.94
N SER A 65 6.63 -0.86 -6.11
CA SER A 65 7.82 -0.83 -5.25
C SER A 65 9.10 -0.86 -6.08
N ARG A 66 10.25 -0.62 -5.44
CA ARG A 66 11.57 -0.68 -6.09
C ARG A 66 11.76 -1.94 -6.93
N GLY A 67 12.40 -1.77 -8.09
CA GLY A 67 12.64 -2.87 -9.04
C GLY A 67 11.44 -3.32 -9.87
N VAL A 68 10.24 -2.73 -9.69
CA VAL A 68 9.03 -3.09 -10.45
C VAL A 68 8.65 -2.00 -11.45
N GLY A 69 8.39 -2.38 -12.69
CA GLY A 69 7.93 -1.45 -13.73
C GLY A 69 8.94 -0.35 -14.00
N ARG A 70 8.54 0.92 -13.83
CA ARG A 70 9.44 2.08 -13.96
C ARG A 70 10.08 2.53 -12.64
N SER A 71 9.80 1.83 -11.54
CA SER A 71 10.44 2.11 -10.25
C SER A 71 11.89 1.66 -10.25
N GLN A 72 12.78 2.53 -9.80
CA GLN A 72 14.22 2.28 -9.72
C GLN A 72 14.57 1.41 -8.51
N GLY A 73 15.84 1.02 -8.41
CA GLY A 73 16.33 0.13 -7.35
C GLY A 73 16.10 -1.35 -7.65
N VAL A 74 16.33 -2.18 -6.64
CA VAL A 74 16.21 -3.64 -6.70
C VAL A 74 15.41 -4.10 -5.48
N PHE A 75 14.67 -5.20 -5.62
CA PHE A 75 13.95 -5.83 -4.53
C PHE A 75 14.87 -6.09 -3.32
N ASP A 76 14.39 -5.78 -2.11
CA ASP A 76 15.18 -5.78 -0.88
C ASP A 76 14.49 -6.53 0.27
N HIS A 77 13.81 -7.63 -0.07
CA HIS A 77 13.24 -8.60 0.88
C HIS A 77 12.32 -7.98 1.97
N GLY A 78 11.70 -6.83 1.69
CA GLY A 78 10.73 -6.16 2.54
C GLY A 78 11.22 -4.90 3.24
N ILE A 79 12.53 -4.76 3.49
CA ILE A 79 13.09 -3.61 4.21
C ILE A 79 13.00 -2.37 3.32
N GLY A 80 13.46 -2.51 2.09
CA GLY A 80 13.35 -1.48 1.07
C GLY A 80 11.91 -1.15 0.71
N GLU A 81 11.07 -2.17 0.52
CA GLU A 81 9.67 -1.98 0.11
C GLU A 81 8.84 -1.29 1.20
N LEU A 82 9.13 -1.53 2.48
CA LEU A 82 8.56 -0.77 3.58
C LEU A 82 8.97 0.71 3.51
N SER A 83 10.23 0.99 3.20
CA SER A 83 10.73 2.36 3.04
C SER A 83 10.09 3.05 1.84
N ASP A 84 9.84 2.32 0.75
CA ASP A 84 9.11 2.83 -0.42
C ASP A 84 7.65 3.15 -0.06
N ALA A 85 7.00 2.29 0.72
CA ALA A 85 5.62 2.52 1.17
C ALA A 85 5.51 3.72 2.11
N ALA A 86 6.48 3.94 3.01
CA ALA A 86 6.56 5.14 3.82
C ALA A 86 6.72 6.40 2.97
N ALA A 87 7.65 6.38 1.98
CA ALA A 87 7.85 7.50 1.06
C ALA A 87 6.61 7.80 0.21
N ALA A 88 5.90 6.76 -0.24
CA ALA A 88 4.65 6.91 -0.98
C ALA A 88 3.54 7.53 -0.12
N LEU A 89 3.44 7.14 1.16
CA LEU A 89 2.49 7.72 2.09
C LEU A 89 2.82 9.19 2.37
N ASP A 90 4.08 9.52 2.62
CA ASP A 90 4.53 10.90 2.84
C ASP A 90 4.23 11.77 1.63
N TRP A 91 4.56 11.29 0.42
CA TRP A 91 4.24 11.97 -0.82
C TRP A 91 2.73 12.23 -0.94
N LEU A 92 1.89 11.23 -0.64
CA LEU A 92 0.43 11.37 -0.70
C LEU A 92 -0.10 12.39 0.31
N GLN A 93 0.44 12.40 1.53
CA GLN A 93 0.11 13.39 2.57
C GLN A 93 0.51 14.80 2.18
N THR A 94 1.67 14.99 1.51
CA THR A 94 2.10 16.32 1.07
C THR A 94 1.13 16.97 0.09
N LEU A 95 0.45 16.15 -0.73
CA LEU A 95 -0.58 16.57 -1.68
C LEU A 95 -1.97 16.74 -1.05
N ASN A 96 -2.23 16.08 0.08
CA ASN A 96 -3.54 16.04 0.74
C ASN A 96 -3.41 16.47 2.21
N ARG A 97 -2.87 17.68 2.43
CA ARG A 97 -2.55 18.20 3.78
C ARG A 97 -3.76 18.32 4.71
N GLU A 98 -4.95 18.52 4.14
CA GLU A 98 -6.21 18.65 4.88
C GLU A 98 -6.92 17.30 5.11
N SER A 99 -6.33 16.18 4.66
CA SER A 99 -6.90 14.84 4.84
C SER A 99 -7.11 14.53 6.31
N ARG A 100 -8.28 13.95 6.63
CA ARG A 100 -8.68 13.64 8.01
C ARG A 100 -8.58 12.17 8.39
N GLY A 101 -8.07 11.32 7.50
CA GLY A 101 -7.92 9.89 7.75
C GLY A 101 -6.95 9.23 6.78
N CYS A 102 -6.34 8.13 7.20
CA CYS A 102 -5.38 7.39 6.38
C CYS A 102 -5.62 5.89 6.47
N TRP A 103 -5.68 5.24 5.31
CA TRP A 103 -5.90 3.81 5.17
C TRP A 103 -4.79 3.13 4.38
N ILE A 104 -4.50 1.89 4.72
CA ILE A 104 -3.58 1.03 3.96
C ILE A 104 -4.32 -0.21 3.49
N ALA A 105 -4.19 -0.55 2.22
CA ALA A 105 -4.63 -1.84 1.71
C ALA A 105 -3.48 -2.57 1.04
N GLY A 106 -3.40 -3.89 1.23
CA GLY A 106 -2.35 -4.70 0.66
C GLY A 106 -2.84 -6.08 0.26
N PHE A 107 -2.25 -6.64 -0.79
CA PHE A 107 -2.48 -8.02 -1.22
C PHE A 107 -1.19 -8.84 -1.08
N SER A 108 -1.26 -10.00 -0.41
CA SER A 108 -0.14 -10.92 -0.20
C SER A 108 1.06 -10.22 0.45
N PHE A 109 2.23 -10.22 -0.15
CA PHE A 109 3.40 -9.46 0.29
C PHE A 109 3.06 -7.98 0.62
N GLY A 110 2.21 -7.34 -0.18
CA GLY A 110 1.76 -5.97 0.08
C GLY A 110 0.94 -5.83 1.37
N ALA A 111 0.24 -6.88 1.81
CA ALA A 111 -0.44 -6.89 3.10
C ALA A 111 0.59 -6.93 4.25
N TRP A 112 1.65 -7.72 4.13
CA TRP A 112 2.74 -7.76 5.11
C TRP A 112 3.45 -6.39 5.23
N ILE A 113 3.83 -5.78 4.09
CA ILE A 113 4.41 -4.43 4.08
C ILE A 113 3.42 -3.40 4.65
N GLY A 114 2.14 -3.50 4.29
CA GLY A 114 1.12 -2.59 4.78
C GLY A 114 0.92 -2.64 6.29
N MET A 115 0.93 -3.84 6.87
CA MET A 115 0.82 -4.02 8.32
C MET A 115 2.08 -3.58 9.06
N GLN A 116 3.26 -3.73 8.45
CA GLN A 116 4.48 -3.15 9.00
C GLN A 116 4.45 -1.62 9.00
N LEU A 117 3.93 -1.00 7.93
CA LEU A 117 3.79 0.44 7.86
C LEU A 117 2.75 0.94 8.86
N LEU A 118 1.61 0.24 8.99
CA LEU A 118 0.58 0.51 10.00
C LEU A 118 1.18 0.65 11.41
N MET A 119 2.06 -0.27 11.82
CA MET A 119 2.71 -0.20 13.14
C MET A 119 3.60 1.03 13.34
N ARG A 120 4.04 1.68 12.26
CA ARG A 120 4.99 2.81 12.28
C ARG A 120 4.32 4.15 12.04
N ARG A 121 3.04 4.17 11.68
CA ARG A 121 2.30 5.36 11.23
C ARG A 121 1.02 5.52 12.04
N PRO A 122 1.05 6.24 13.18
CA PRO A 122 -0.10 6.37 14.09
C PRO A 122 -1.30 7.07 13.45
N GLU A 123 -1.12 7.80 12.36
CA GLU A 123 -2.21 8.39 11.59
C GLU A 123 -3.03 7.39 10.76
N VAL A 124 -2.55 6.16 10.61
CA VAL A 124 -3.27 5.11 9.85
C VAL A 124 -4.34 4.49 10.75
N GLU A 125 -5.59 4.85 10.47
CA GLU A 125 -6.75 4.48 11.29
C GLU A 125 -7.43 3.17 10.84
N GLY A 126 -7.10 2.66 9.65
CA GLY A 126 -7.71 1.45 9.11
C GLY A 126 -6.84 0.70 8.10
N PHE A 127 -7.02 -0.62 8.04
CA PHE A 127 -6.32 -1.47 7.08
C PHE A 127 -7.20 -2.52 6.40
N ILE A 128 -6.80 -2.94 5.20
CA ILE A 128 -7.34 -4.11 4.49
C ILE A 128 -6.18 -5.01 4.04
N SER A 129 -6.11 -6.21 4.58
CA SER A 129 -5.12 -7.23 4.23
C SER A 129 -5.80 -8.37 3.47
N VAL A 130 -5.48 -8.52 2.18
CA VAL A 130 -6.00 -9.59 1.32
C VAL A 130 -4.93 -10.68 1.18
N SER A 131 -5.30 -11.92 1.49
CA SER A 131 -4.41 -13.11 1.59
C SER A 131 -3.05 -12.77 2.22
N PRO A 132 -3.00 -12.25 3.46
CA PRO A 132 -1.71 -12.06 4.14
C PRO A 132 -0.97 -13.41 4.18
N PRO A 133 0.35 -13.45 3.88
CA PRO A 133 1.11 -14.69 3.82
C PRO A 133 1.81 -14.99 5.17
N GLU A 134 1.04 -15.30 6.22
CA GLU A 134 1.57 -15.51 7.58
C GLU A 134 2.46 -16.76 7.72
N ASN A 135 2.35 -17.70 6.78
CA ASN A 135 3.22 -18.87 6.68
C ASN A 135 4.61 -18.55 6.12
N LEU A 136 4.76 -17.42 5.40
CA LEU A 136 6.00 -17.04 4.72
C LEU A 136 6.72 -15.87 5.40
N TYR A 137 5.98 -14.99 6.08
CA TYR A 137 6.54 -13.80 6.72
C TYR A 137 6.11 -13.68 8.18
N ASP A 138 6.98 -13.08 8.99
CA ASP A 138 6.68 -12.84 10.40
C ASP A 138 5.72 -11.66 10.58
N PHE A 139 4.59 -11.90 11.24
CA PHE A 139 3.58 -10.91 11.65
C PHE A 139 3.56 -10.68 13.18
N SER A 140 4.50 -11.26 13.93
CA SER A 140 4.59 -11.15 15.40
C SER A 140 4.74 -9.70 15.89
N PHE A 141 5.15 -8.78 15.01
CA PHE A 141 5.22 -7.34 15.28
C PHE A 141 3.85 -6.71 15.61
N LEU A 142 2.73 -7.36 15.30
CA LEU A 142 1.36 -6.88 15.57
C LEU A 142 0.93 -7.09 17.03
N ALA A 143 1.69 -6.59 17.99
CA ALA A 143 1.48 -6.84 19.41
C ALA A 143 1.51 -5.55 20.26
N PRO A 144 0.36 -4.85 20.44
CA PRO A 144 -0.94 -5.07 19.81
C PRO A 144 -1.03 -4.41 18.41
N CYS A 145 -2.00 -4.84 17.60
CA CYS A 145 -2.37 -4.12 16.38
C CYS A 145 -3.05 -2.78 16.74
N PRO A 146 -2.57 -1.62 16.22
CA PRO A 146 -3.00 -0.30 16.69
C PRO A 146 -4.36 0.14 16.14
N SER A 147 -4.84 -0.48 15.07
CA SER A 147 -6.03 -0.04 14.34
C SER A 147 -6.97 -1.19 14.04
N SER A 148 -8.27 -0.91 13.95
CA SER A 148 -9.24 -1.88 13.45
C SER A 148 -9.06 -2.06 11.95
N GLY A 149 -9.37 -3.24 11.42
CA GLY A 149 -9.22 -3.51 9.99
C GLY A 149 -9.87 -4.80 9.54
N LEU A 150 -9.63 -5.13 8.28
CA LEU A 150 -10.21 -6.28 7.61
C LEU A 150 -9.11 -7.21 7.10
N ILE A 151 -9.22 -8.49 7.44
CA ILE A 151 -8.42 -9.57 6.83
C ILE A 151 -9.37 -10.42 5.98
N ILE A 152 -8.99 -10.68 4.74
CA ILE A 152 -9.72 -11.58 3.83
C ILE A 152 -8.72 -12.59 3.31
N HIS A 153 -9.05 -13.88 3.33
CA HIS A 153 -8.28 -14.93 2.68
C HIS A 153 -9.20 -15.93 2.00
N GLY A 154 -8.67 -16.67 1.02
CA GLY A 154 -9.38 -17.78 0.39
C GLY A 154 -9.34 -19.04 1.26
N ASP A 155 -10.45 -19.76 1.34
CA ASP A 155 -10.54 -21.05 2.03
C ASP A 155 -9.74 -22.18 1.33
N LYS A 156 -9.45 -21.98 0.05
CA LYS A 156 -8.66 -22.89 -0.81
C LYS A 156 -7.32 -22.30 -1.24
N ASP A 157 -6.86 -21.24 -0.57
CA ASP A 157 -5.51 -20.71 -0.81
C ASP A 157 -4.48 -21.78 -0.40
N ARG A 158 -3.48 -22.01 -1.25
CA ARG A 158 -2.46 -23.06 -1.09
C ARG A 158 -1.04 -22.52 -1.13
N VAL A 159 -0.91 -21.19 -1.23
CA VAL A 159 0.38 -20.48 -1.25
C VAL A 159 1.05 -20.57 0.11
#